data_AF-A0A521Z2Z2-F1
#
_entry.id   AF-A0A521Z2Z2-F1
#
_cell.length_a   1.000
_cell.length_b   1.000
_cell.length_c   1.000
_cell.angle_alpha   90.00
_cell.angle_beta   90.00
_cell.angle_gamma   90.00
#
_symmetry.space_group_name_H-M   'P 1'
#
loop_
_entity.id
_entity.type
_entity.pdbx_description
1 polymer ?
#
loop_
_entity_poly.entity_id
_entity_poly.type
_entity_poly.pdbx_seq_one_letter_code
_entity_poly.pdbx_strand_id
1 'polypeptide(L)'
;MRTPNVFFAYAPRGIGLRCALAYLGAERDAYGWFLGPRGDATSVSGFFLLEDFYSHRETRYEAVDETHLHSPWSLAEDRRHELARMQETVSREWLFYRDDPRATAELEAYAEAELAAGEVNLRFEQLAKFSTLQPNWTFYSPGFERAVLHFLAKHWPLDYSPEGD
;
A
#
# COMPACT_ATOMS: atom_id res chain seq x y z
N MET A 1 2.78 15.27 -12.21
CA MET A 1 2.85 14.37 -11.04
C MET A 1 3.58 13.12 -11.49
N ARG A 2 4.54 12.62 -10.71
CA ARG A 2 5.18 11.34 -11.03
C ARG A 2 4.17 10.21 -10.83
N THR A 3 4.17 9.22 -11.71
CA THR A 3 3.33 8.02 -11.54
C THR A 3 3.92 7.19 -10.39
N PRO A 4 3.13 6.89 -9.33
CA PRO A 4 3.63 6.08 -8.23
C PRO A 4 3.85 4.64 -8.66
N ASN A 5 4.90 4.04 -8.11
CA ASN A 5 5.07 2.59 -8.14
C ASN A 5 4.16 2.00 -7.09
N VAL A 6 3.21 1.17 -7.53
CA VAL A 6 2.24 0.53 -6.63
C VAL A 6 2.40 -0.98 -6.60
N PHE A 7 2.12 -1.53 -5.42
CA PHE A 7 1.99 -2.96 -5.16
C PHE A 7 0.75 -3.21 -4.32
N PHE A 8 0.02 -4.25 -4.67
CA PHE A 8 -1.10 -4.75 -3.88
C PHE A 8 -1.00 -6.25 -3.67
N ALA A 9 -1.35 -6.71 -2.47
CA ALA A 9 -1.56 -8.11 -2.15
C ALA A 9 -2.99 -8.31 -1.63
N TYR A 10 -3.66 -9.32 -2.14
CA TYR A 10 -5.05 -9.63 -1.82
C TYR A 10 -5.22 -11.13 -1.60
N ALA A 11 -5.83 -11.52 -0.49
CA ALA A 11 -6.18 -12.89 -0.18
C ALA A 11 -7.67 -13.11 -0.50
N PRO A 12 -8.02 -13.81 -1.61
CA PRO A 12 -9.41 -14.04 -2.00
C PRO A 12 -10.19 -14.87 -0.96
N ARG A 13 -9.48 -15.71 -0.20
CA ARG A 13 -10.00 -16.50 0.90
C ARG A 13 -9.25 -16.08 2.17
N GLY A 14 -9.86 -15.28 3.03
CA GLY A 14 -9.23 -14.77 4.24
C GLY A 14 -9.67 -13.36 4.58
N ILE A 15 -8.70 -12.49 4.87
CA ILE A 15 -8.94 -11.11 5.33
C ILE A 15 -9.13 -10.09 4.20
N GLY A 16 -9.02 -10.50 2.94
CA GLY A 16 -9.11 -9.61 1.78
C GLY A 16 -7.80 -8.88 1.52
N LEU A 17 -7.82 -7.54 1.52
CA LEU A 17 -6.62 -6.73 1.28
C LEU A 17 -5.54 -7.03 2.34
N ARG A 18 -4.38 -7.51 1.89
CA ARG A 18 -3.22 -7.88 2.73
C ARG A 18 -2.18 -6.76 2.78
N CYS A 19 -2.02 -6.01 1.69
CA CYS A 19 -1.08 -4.93 1.60
C CYS A 19 -1.46 -4.02 0.42
N ALA A 20 -1.44 -2.73 0.64
CA ALA A 20 -1.37 -1.69 -0.38
C ALA A 20 -0.10 -0.90 -0.12
N LEU A 21 0.72 -0.71 -1.14
CA LEU A 21 1.96 0.06 -1.09
C LEU A 21 2.03 0.95 -2.31
N ALA A 22 2.30 2.22 -2.10
CA ALA A 22 2.59 3.18 -3.16
C ALA A 22 3.85 3.96 -2.79
N TYR A 23 4.77 4.15 -3.73
CA TYR A 23 5.97 4.93 -3.48
C TYR A 23 6.46 5.68 -4.71
N LEU A 24 7.30 6.69 -4.44
CA LEU A 24 8.04 7.46 -5.42
C LEU A 24 9.54 7.33 -5.14
N GLY A 25 10.31 7.13 -6.20
CA GLY A 25 11.77 7.27 -6.14
C GLY A 25 12.17 8.73 -6.39
N ALA A 26 13.12 9.24 -5.61
CA ALA A 26 13.75 10.54 -5.85
C ALA A 26 15.24 10.51 -5.55
N GLU A 27 16.04 10.57 -6.60
CA GLU A 27 17.50 10.54 -6.53
C GLU A 27 18.00 9.33 -5.75
N ARG A 28 18.37 9.53 -4.48
CA ARG A 28 18.91 8.51 -3.59
C ARG A 28 17.86 7.89 -2.67
N ASP A 29 16.67 8.46 -2.57
CA ASP A 29 15.65 8.08 -1.59
C ASP A 29 14.44 7.41 -2.25
N ALA A 30 13.71 6.61 -1.47
CA ALA A 30 12.34 6.21 -1.78
C ALA A 30 11.41 6.66 -0.65
N TYR A 31 10.26 7.23 -0.98
CA TYR A 31 9.26 7.62 0.03
C TYR A 31 7.88 7.25 -0.47
N GLY A 32 7.00 6.92 0.46
CA GLY A 32 5.71 6.38 0.08
C GLY A 32 4.70 6.29 1.21
N TRP A 33 3.67 5.50 0.93
CA TRP A 33 2.55 5.21 1.79
C TRP A 33 2.25 3.73 1.73
N PHE A 34 1.89 3.15 2.87
CA PHE A 34 1.39 1.79 2.95
C PHE A 34 0.10 1.73 3.75
N LEU A 35 -0.69 0.70 3.47
CA LEU A 35 -1.89 0.33 4.21
C LEU A 35 -2.01 -1.18 4.26
N GLY A 36 -2.42 -1.72 5.40
CA GLY A 36 -2.77 -3.11 5.51
C GLY A 36 -3.16 -3.52 6.92
N PRO A 37 -3.59 -4.78 7.10
CA PRO A 37 -3.89 -5.36 8.39
C PRO A 37 -2.64 -5.49 9.27
N ARG A 38 -2.87 -5.36 10.57
CA ARG A 38 -1.94 -5.59 11.67
C ARG A 38 -2.49 -6.69 12.58
N GLY A 39 -1.62 -7.37 13.31
CA GLY A 39 -1.93 -8.57 14.11
C GLY A 39 -2.99 -8.43 15.20
N ASP A 40 -3.56 -7.24 15.43
CA ASP A 40 -4.71 -6.97 16.29
C ASP A 40 -6.05 -6.85 15.53
N ALA A 41 -6.08 -7.31 14.27
CA ALA A 41 -7.22 -7.21 13.36
C ALA A 41 -7.65 -5.78 13.00
N THR A 42 -6.78 -4.79 13.27
CA THR A 42 -6.97 -3.42 12.79
C THR A 42 -6.18 -3.18 11.51
N SER A 43 -6.61 -2.20 10.72
CA SER A 43 -5.83 -1.69 9.60
C SER A 43 -4.88 -0.60 10.09
N VAL A 44 -3.62 -0.64 9.65
CA VAL A 44 -2.65 0.43 9.89
C VAL A 44 -2.25 1.06 8.57
N SER A 45 -2.16 2.38 8.60
CA SER A 45 -1.80 3.23 7.47
C SER A 45 -0.68 4.17 7.90
N GLY A 46 0.31 4.38 7.03
CA GLY A 46 1.46 5.21 7.37
C GLY A 46 2.25 5.67 6.16
N PHE A 47 2.94 6.79 6.35
CA PHE A 47 3.92 7.30 5.40
C PHE A 47 5.32 6.86 5.81
N PHE A 48 6.20 6.68 4.83
CA PHE A 48 7.57 6.27 5.07
C PHE A 48 8.57 7.02 4.19
N LEU A 49 9.81 7.02 4.67
CA LEU A 49 11.02 7.44 3.96
C LEU A 49 12.08 6.35 4.14
N LEU A 50 12.63 5.91 3.02
CA LEU A 50 13.86 5.15 2.90
C LEU A 50 14.94 6.11 2.40
N GLU A 51 15.63 6.78 3.33
CA GLU A 51 16.75 7.66 2.96
C GLU A 51 17.91 6.82 2.45
N ASP A 52 18.58 7.30 1.40
CA ASP A 52 19.78 6.67 0.82
C ASP A 52 19.55 5.26 0.24
N PHE A 53 18.30 4.85 0.03
CA PHE A 53 17.92 3.54 -0.53
C PHE A 53 18.57 3.20 -1.88
N TYR A 54 18.66 4.16 -2.80
CA TYR A 54 19.28 3.98 -4.12
C TYR A 54 20.78 4.35 -4.13
N SER A 55 21.40 4.42 -2.96
CA SER A 55 22.81 4.79 -2.82
C SER A 55 23.66 3.61 -2.33
N HIS A 56 24.98 3.83 -2.22
CA HIS A 56 25.91 2.88 -1.59
C HIS A 56 25.97 3.01 -0.06
N ARG A 57 25.18 3.93 0.53
CA ARG A 57 25.15 4.15 1.98
C ARG A 57 24.12 3.22 2.62
N GLU A 58 24.21 3.12 3.95
CA GLU A 58 23.22 2.41 4.73
C GLU A 58 21.86 3.13 4.64
N THR A 59 20.81 2.37 4.31
CA THR A 59 19.45 2.90 4.20
C THR A 59 18.88 3.20 5.58
N ARG A 60 18.39 4.43 5.79
CA ARG A 60 17.65 4.79 7.00
C ARG A 60 16.15 4.70 6.77
N TYR A 61 15.45 3.98 7.64
CA TYR A 61 14.00 3.88 7.66
C TYR A 61 13.40 4.88 8.64
N GLU A 62 12.44 5.67 8.17
CA GLU A 62 11.57 6.49 9.00
C GLU A 62 10.12 6.30 8.56
N ALA A 63 9.19 6.26 9.52
CA ALA A 63 7.77 6.21 9.23
C ALA A 63 6.99 7.08 10.22
N VAL A 64 5.92 7.68 9.71
CA VAL A 64 4.98 8.50 10.48
C VAL A 64 3.56 8.04 10.18
N ASP A 65 2.66 8.16 11.14
CA ASP A 65 1.23 7.97 10.88
C ASP A 65 0.66 9.12 10.03
N GLU A 66 -0.57 8.96 9.57
CA GLU A 66 -1.23 9.95 8.72
C GLU A 66 -1.41 11.31 9.39
N THR A 67 -1.64 11.33 10.71
CA THR A 67 -1.88 12.55 11.48
C THR A 67 -0.61 13.39 11.64
N HIS A 68 0.56 12.75 11.56
CA HIS A 68 1.86 13.39 11.66
C HIS A 68 2.49 13.74 10.31
N LEU A 69 1.79 13.56 9.17
CA LEU A 69 2.34 13.93 7.86
C LEU A 69 2.82 15.39 7.81
N HIS A 70 2.12 16.31 8.46
CA HIS A 70 2.49 17.74 8.48
C HIS A 70 3.36 18.15 9.68
N SER A 71 3.68 17.21 10.58
CA SER A 71 4.55 17.41 11.75
C SER A 71 6.04 17.46 11.36
N PRO A 72 6.96 17.81 12.28
CA PRO A 72 8.39 17.79 12.00
C PRO A 72 8.85 16.37 11.60
N TRP A 73 9.05 16.17 10.30
CA TRP A 73 9.54 14.94 9.69
C TRP A 73 10.76 15.31 8.83
N SER A 74 11.72 14.39 8.70
CA SER A 74 12.93 14.61 7.91
C SER A 74 12.65 14.86 6.42
N LEU A 75 11.48 14.45 5.94
CA LEU A 75 11.05 14.67 4.57
C LEU A 75 10.66 16.13 4.31
N ALA A 76 11.22 16.71 3.25
CA ALA A 76 10.91 18.07 2.82
C ALA A 76 9.41 18.28 2.55
N GLU A 77 8.90 19.49 2.83
CA GLU A 77 7.48 19.83 2.77
C GLU A 77 6.84 19.59 1.38
N ASP A 78 7.55 19.88 0.31
CA ASP A 78 7.11 19.62 -1.07
C ASP A 78 6.86 18.12 -1.32
N ARG A 79 7.76 17.26 -0.83
CA ARG A 79 7.61 15.80 -0.91
C ARG A 79 6.48 15.29 -0.02
N ARG A 80 6.24 15.91 1.15
CA ARG A 80 5.09 15.58 2.02
C ARG A 80 3.75 15.90 1.34
N HIS A 81 3.66 17.04 0.64
CA HIS A 81 2.50 17.34 -0.20
C HIS A 81 2.35 16.39 -1.39
N GLU A 82 3.45 15.91 -1.96
CA GLU A 82 3.41 14.89 -3.00
C GLU A 82 2.89 13.55 -2.48
N LEU A 83 3.28 13.15 -1.27
CA LEU A 83 2.76 11.96 -0.59
C LEU A 83 1.25 12.02 -0.35
N ALA A 84 0.74 13.15 0.15
CA ALA A 84 -0.70 13.34 0.36
C ALA A 84 -1.47 13.14 -0.96
N ARG A 85 -1.00 13.77 -2.05
CA ARG A 85 -1.62 13.64 -3.38
C ARG A 85 -1.52 12.22 -3.93
N MET A 86 -0.38 11.56 -3.72
CA MET A 86 -0.17 10.18 -4.14
C MET A 86 -1.14 9.24 -3.42
N GLN A 87 -1.24 9.35 -2.10
CA GLN A 87 -2.19 8.56 -1.31
C GLN A 87 -3.62 8.79 -1.79
N GLU A 88 -4.05 10.06 -1.92
CA GLU A 88 -5.41 10.38 -2.40
C GLU A 88 -5.68 9.75 -3.78
N THR A 89 -4.72 9.85 -4.70
CA THR A 89 -4.85 9.30 -6.06
C THR A 89 -4.98 7.78 -6.02
N VAL A 90 -4.08 7.10 -5.30
CA VAL A 90 -4.07 5.64 -5.21
C VAL A 90 -5.32 5.14 -4.50
N SER A 91 -5.69 5.74 -3.36
CA SER A 91 -6.91 5.36 -2.64
C SER A 91 -8.16 5.55 -3.48
N ARG A 92 -8.28 6.66 -4.20
CA ARG A 92 -9.45 6.91 -5.06
C ARG A 92 -9.56 5.91 -6.21
N GLU A 93 -8.44 5.61 -6.88
CA GLU A 93 -8.40 4.73 -8.05
C GLU A 93 -8.52 3.25 -7.67
N TRP A 94 -7.92 2.83 -6.57
CA TRP A 94 -7.76 1.41 -6.25
C TRP A 94 -8.62 0.94 -5.10
N LEU A 95 -9.01 1.81 -4.16
CA LEU A 95 -9.61 1.40 -2.91
C LEU A 95 -11.06 1.87 -2.76
N PHE A 96 -11.79 1.16 -1.90
CA PHE A 96 -13.05 1.62 -1.32
C PHE A 96 -13.13 1.17 0.14
N TYR A 97 -13.82 1.94 0.98
CA TYR A 97 -14.03 1.63 2.39
C TYR A 97 -15.40 1.02 2.58
N ARG A 98 -15.51 0.01 3.45
CA ARG A 98 -16.76 -0.72 3.67
C ARG A 98 -17.93 0.19 4.08
N ASP A 99 -17.63 1.23 4.86
CA ASP A 99 -18.62 2.17 5.39
C ASP A 99 -18.96 3.32 4.42
N ASP A 100 -18.35 3.33 3.22
CA ASP A 100 -18.68 4.32 2.20
C ASP A 100 -20.08 4.05 1.62
N PRO A 101 -20.90 5.09 1.37
CA PRO A 101 -22.22 4.94 0.72
C PRO A 101 -22.16 4.29 -0.67
N ARG A 102 -20.99 4.29 -1.31
CA ARG A 102 -20.75 3.69 -2.63
C ARG A 102 -20.28 2.24 -2.57
N ALA A 103 -20.01 1.71 -1.37
CA ALA A 103 -19.46 0.37 -1.18
C ALA A 103 -20.48 -0.73 -1.45
N THR A 104 -21.79 -0.47 -1.37
CA THR A 104 -22.82 -1.50 -1.51
C THR A 104 -22.68 -2.31 -2.80
N ALA A 105 -22.56 -1.64 -3.95
CA ALA A 105 -22.41 -2.33 -5.23
C ALA A 105 -21.09 -3.10 -5.35
N GLU A 106 -20.00 -2.58 -4.77
CA GLU A 106 -18.70 -3.26 -4.75
C GLU A 106 -18.78 -4.52 -3.86
N LEU A 107 -19.40 -4.43 -2.69
CA LEU A 107 -19.57 -5.54 -1.75
C LEU A 107 -20.47 -6.64 -2.30
N GLU A 108 -21.52 -6.29 -3.06
CA GLU A 108 -22.35 -7.25 -3.79
C GLU A 108 -21.51 -8.03 -4.82
N ALA A 109 -20.69 -7.35 -5.62
CA ALA A 109 -19.81 -8.01 -6.59
C ALA A 109 -18.79 -8.95 -5.90
N TYR A 110 -18.23 -8.52 -4.76
CA TYR A 110 -17.37 -9.37 -3.93
C TYR A 110 -18.10 -10.63 -3.44
N ALA A 111 -19.34 -10.48 -2.96
CA ALA A 111 -20.14 -11.60 -2.46
C ALA A 111 -20.50 -12.59 -3.58
N GLU A 112 -20.91 -12.09 -4.76
CA GLU A 112 -21.20 -12.92 -5.94
C GLU A 112 -19.98 -13.71 -6.42
N ALA A 113 -18.79 -13.13 -6.30
CA ALA A 113 -17.52 -13.76 -6.64
C ALA A 113 -16.91 -14.61 -5.52
N GLU A 114 -17.60 -14.76 -4.38
CA GLU A 114 -17.12 -15.46 -3.18
C GLU A 114 -15.76 -14.96 -2.67
N LEU A 115 -15.55 -13.65 -2.75
CA LEU A 115 -14.31 -12.97 -2.40
C LEU A 115 -14.36 -12.36 -1.00
N ALA A 116 -13.23 -12.46 -0.28
CA ALA A 116 -13.08 -11.85 1.03
C ALA A 116 -13.12 -10.31 0.96
N ALA A 117 -13.98 -9.69 1.77
CA ALA A 117 -14.06 -8.25 1.94
C ALA A 117 -13.84 -7.83 3.40
N GLY A 118 -12.89 -6.91 3.63
CA GLY A 118 -12.54 -6.35 4.93
C GLY A 118 -13.09 -4.94 5.15
N GLU A 119 -12.42 -4.17 6.02
CA GLU A 119 -12.69 -2.75 6.28
C GLU A 119 -12.32 -1.86 5.08
N VAL A 120 -11.13 -2.10 4.52
CA VAL A 120 -10.64 -1.48 3.28
C VAL A 120 -10.47 -2.56 2.21
N ASN A 121 -10.97 -2.28 1.01
CA ASN A 121 -11.02 -3.23 -0.08
C ASN A 121 -10.48 -2.61 -1.37
N LEU A 122 -10.14 -3.47 -2.33
CA LEU A 122 -9.81 -3.06 -3.69
C LEU A 122 -11.09 -2.88 -4.47
N ARG A 123 -11.19 -1.87 -5.34
CA ARG A 123 -12.29 -1.79 -6.30
C ARG A 123 -12.35 -3.08 -7.11
N PHE A 124 -13.54 -3.65 -7.25
CA PHE A 124 -13.72 -4.98 -7.82
C PHE A 124 -13.14 -5.08 -9.24
N GLU A 125 -13.31 -4.04 -10.06
CA GLU A 125 -12.76 -3.97 -11.41
C GLU A 125 -11.22 -4.08 -11.45
N GLN A 126 -10.53 -3.63 -10.39
CA GLN A 126 -9.07 -3.64 -10.34
C GLN A 126 -8.52 -5.04 -10.10
N LEU A 127 -9.31 -5.95 -9.52
CA LEU A 127 -8.91 -7.34 -9.27
C LEU A 127 -8.57 -8.08 -10.58
N ALA A 128 -9.17 -7.68 -11.72
CA ALA A 128 -8.85 -8.23 -13.03
C ALA A 128 -7.39 -8.00 -13.46
N LYS A 129 -6.69 -7.03 -12.84
CA LYS A 129 -5.27 -6.75 -13.10
C LYS A 129 -4.33 -7.67 -12.32
N PHE A 130 -4.82 -8.40 -11.31
CA PHE A 130 -3.97 -9.17 -10.41
C PHE A 130 -3.53 -10.48 -11.06
N SER A 131 -2.31 -10.90 -10.73
CA SER A 131 -1.87 -12.27 -10.96
C SER A 131 -2.55 -13.18 -9.95
N THR A 132 -3.30 -14.17 -10.46
CA THR A 132 -4.04 -15.16 -9.66
C THR A 132 -3.29 -16.49 -9.53
N LEU A 133 -2.01 -16.54 -9.94
CA LEU A 133 -1.21 -17.77 -9.95
C LEU A 133 -0.78 -18.23 -8.55
N GLN A 134 -0.85 -17.34 -7.56
CA GLN A 134 -0.48 -17.59 -6.17
C GLN A 134 -1.73 -17.55 -5.28
N PRO A 135 -1.73 -18.22 -4.12
CA PRO A 135 -2.84 -18.17 -3.16
C PRO A 135 -3.20 -16.73 -2.76
N ASN A 136 -2.18 -15.88 -2.64
CA ASN A 136 -2.35 -14.43 -2.56
C ASN A 136 -2.24 -13.84 -3.96
N TRP A 137 -3.30 -13.18 -4.40
CA TRP A 137 -3.30 -12.42 -5.63
C TRP A 137 -2.43 -11.19 -5.45
N THR A 138 -1.60 -10.90 -6.44
CA THR A 138 -0.70 -9.75 -6.39
C THR A 138 -0.76 -8.91 -7.64
N PHE A 139 -0.62 -7.60 -7.48
CA PHE A 139 -0.43 -6.67 -8.58
C PHE A 139 0.84 -5.86 -8.36
N TYR A 140 1.60 -5.68 -9.43
CA TYR A 140 2.77 -4.80 -9.49
C TYR A 140 2.57 -3.83 -10.65
N SER A 141 2.77 -2.54 -10.40
CA SER A 141 2.96 -1.60 -11.51
C SER A 141 4.24 -1.94 -12.29
N PRO A 142 4.34 -1.60 -13.60
CA PRO A 142 5.49 -2.00 -14.43
C PRO A 142 6.87 -1.56 -13.92
N GLY A 143 6.95 -0.45 -13.18
CA GLY A 143 8.20 0.09 -12.61
C GLY A 143 8.46 -0.32 -11.16
N PHE A 144 7.66 -1.21 -10.59
CA PHE A 144 7.77 -1.55 -9.18
C PHE A 144 9.04 -2.35 -8.87
N GLU A 145 9.81 -1.90 -7.88
CA GLU A 145 11.03 -2.58 -7.45
C GLU A 145 10.78 -3.43 -6.22
N ARG A 146 10.93 -4.75 -6.36
CA ARG A 146 10.72 -5.71 -5.27
C ARG A 146 11.62 -5.42 -4.07
N ALA A 147 12.83 -4.89 -4.29
CA ALA A 147 13.75 -4.54 -3.20
C ALA A 147 13.14 -3.57 -2.18
N VAL A 148 12.31 -2.60 -2.63
CA VAL A 148 11.61 -1.67 -1.73
C VAL A 148 10.63 -2.44 -0.84
N LEU A 149 9.83 -3.33 -1.43
CA LEU A 149 8.89 -4.18 -0.68
C LEU A 149 9.61 -5.06 0.34
N HIS A 150 10.69 -5.75 -0.05
CA HIS A 150 11.45 -6.61 0.85
C HIS A 150 12.12 -5.82 1.98
N PHE A 151 12.56 -4.59 1.73
CA PHE A 151 13.12 -3.74 2.79
C PHE A 151 12.03 -3.28 3.76
N LEU A 152 10.89 -2.80 3.26
CA LEU A 152 9.77 -2.37 4.10
C LEU A 152 9.21 -3.51 4.92
N ALA A 153 9.11 -4.71 4.34
CA ALA A 153 8.60 -5.90 5.02
C ALA A 153 9.33 -6.25 6.31
N LYS A 154 10.59 -5.82 6.45
CA LYS A 154 11.41 -6.05 7.65
C LYS A 154 11.18 -5.01 8.75
N HIS A 155 10.53 -3.89 8.45
CA HIS A 155 10.45 -2.73 9.34
C HIS A 155 9.02 -2.24 9.60
N TRP A 156 8.09 -2.47 8.69
CA TRP A 156 6.72 -1.99 8.82
C TRP A 156 5.90 -2.86 9.79
N PRO A 157 4.77 -2.34 10.29
CA PRO A 157 3.93 -3.07 11.24
C PRO A 157 2.88 -3.97 10.59
N LEU A 158 2.94 -4.20 9.26
CA LEU A 158 1.94 -5.02 8.56
C LEU A 158 2.17 -6.51 8.81
N ASP A 159 1.09 -7.28 8.83
CA ASP A 159 1.14 -8.75 8.87
C ASP A 159 1.56 -9.38 7.53
N TYR A 160 1.90 -8.54 6.54
CA TYR A 160 2.27 -9.00 5.21
C TYR A 160 3.79 -9.17 5.07
N SER A 161 4.20 -10.41 4.76
CA SER A 161 5.53 -10.75 4.29
C SER A 161 5.52 -11.17 2.82
N PRO A 162 6.40 -10.61 1.97
CA PRO A 162 6.52 -11.01 0.56
C PRO A 162 7.21 -12.37 0.37
N GLU A 163 7.87 -12.90 1.41
CA GLU A 163 8.57 -14.20 1.36
C GLU A 163 7.64 -15.39 1.63
N GLY A 164 6.36 -15.12 1.93
CA GLY A 164 5.41 -16.12 2.40
C GLY A 164 5.58 -16.38 3.90
N ASP A 165 4.48 -16.70 4.58
CA ASP A 165 4.52 -17.45 5.84
C ASP A 165 4.80 -18.93 5.53
#